data_AF-A0A7K2ZUF9-F1
#
_entry.id   AF-A0A7K2ZUF9-F1
#
_cell.length_a   1.000
_cell.length_b   1.000
_cell.length_c   1.000
_cell.angle_alpha   90.00
_cell.angle_beta   90.00
_cell.angle_gamma   90.00
#
_symmetry.space_group_name_H-M   'P 1'
#
loop_
_entity.id
_entity.type
_entity.pdbx_description
1 polymer ?
#
loop_
_entity_poly.entity_id
_entity_poly.type
_entity_poly.pdbx_seq_one_letter_code
_entity_poly.pdbx_strand_id
1 'polypeptide(L)'
;MPKRPADTAKTGRDRGVPCRVVVCRDCCCGSAKVTGDHAAQTARLREIAPVRVSECLDVCDQANVIVVQPSTAGRAAGARPVWLGLVNDRDATEDIAEWVSAGGPGVAPCPEILDLYTFTPPRRVTSP
;
A
#
# COMPACT_ATOMS: atom_id res chain seq x y z
N MET A 1 -13.38 53.36 -15.07
CA MET A 1 -13.31 51.88 -15.02
C MET A 1 -14.55 51.32 -14.34
N PRO A 2 -15.16 50.26 -14.88
CA PRO A 2 -15.66 49.17 -14.04
C PRO A 2 -14.96 47.84 -14.38
N LYS A 3 -14.89 47.01 -13.36
CA LYS A 3 -13.93 45.92 -13.14
C LYS A 3 -14.10 44.74 -14.12
N ARG A 4 -12.97 44.18 -14.58
CA ARG A 4 -12.91 42.83 -15.18
C ARG A 4 -13.41 41.81 -14.13
N PRO A 5 -14.21 40.80 -14.51
CA PRO A 5 -14.38 39.64 -13.64
C PRO A 5 -13.03 38.93 -13.52
N ALA A 6 -12.63 38.64 -12.28
CA ALA A 6 -11.43 37.92 -11.96
C ALA A 6 -11.55 36.48 -12.47
N ASP A 7 -10.47 36.05 -13.12
CA ASP A 7 -10.24 34.73 -13.68
C ASP A 7 -10.57 33.59 -12.70
N THR A 8 -11.28 32.61 -13.24
CA THR A 8 -11.43 31.25 -12.74
C THR A 8 -10.08 30.70 -12.25
N ALA A 9 -9.92 30.58 -10.95
CA ALA A 9 -8.75 29.95 -10.36
C ALA A 9 -8.74 28.47 -10.74
N LYS A 10 -7.93 28.11 -11.74
CA LYS A 10 -7.60 26.74 -12.07
C LYS A 10 -6.79 26.15 -10.92
N THR A 11 -7.41 25.27 -10.13
CA THR A 11 -6.72 24.38 -9.19
C THR A 11 -5.77 23.49 -9.98
N GLY A 12 -4.49 23.87 -10.00
CA GLY A 12 -3.41 23.11 -10.59
C GLY A 12 -3.32 21.75 -9.92
N ARG A 13 -3.72 20.71 -10.64
CA ARG A 13 -3.60 19.33 -10.22
C ARG A 13 -2.14 18.93 -10.38
N ASP A 14 -1.34 19.14 -9.35
CA ASP A 14 -0.09 18.39 -9.21
C ASP A 14 -0.49 16.96 -8.88
N ARG A 15 -0.71 16.19 -9.94
CA ARG A 15 -1.35 14.87 -9.91
C ARG A 15 -0.25 13.84 -9.62
N GLY A 16 0.41 14.00 -8.47
CA GLY A 16 1.45 13.10 -8.00
C GLY A 16 0.97 11.64 -8.06
N VAL A 17 1.92 10.71 -8.20
CA VAL A 17 1.59 9.28 -8.27
C VAL A 17 0.96 8.87 -6.94
N PRO A 18 -0.23 8.22 -6.94
CA PRO A 18 -0.85 7.75 -5.71
C PRO A 18 -0.04 6.61 -5.09
N CYS A 19 -0.42 6.19 -3.88
CA CYS A 19 0.09 4.96 -3.30
C CYS A 19 -0.14 3.78 -4.25
N ARG A 20 0.74 2.78 -4.19
CA ARG A 20 0.58 1.50 -4.89
C ARG A 20 0.72 0.37 -3.89
N VAL A 21 0.01 -0.72 -4.13
CA VAL A 21 0.03 -1.89 -3.26
C VAL A 21 0.66 -3.06 -4.01
N VAL A 22 1.56 -3.78 -3.38
CA VAL A 22 2.08 -5.05 -3.89
C VAL A 22 1.57 -6.16 -2.98
N VAL A 23 1.06 -7.25 -3.56
CA VAL A 23 0.60 -8.42 -2.80
C VAL A 23 1.37 -9.67 -3.23
N CYS A 24 1.81 -10.49 -2.27
CA CYS A 24 2.45 -11.78 -2.53
C CYS A 24 1.38 -12.87 -2.74
N ARG A 25 1.43 -13.66 -3.83
CA ARG A 25 0.36 -14.61 -4.19
C ARG A 25 0.81 -15.97 -4.73
N ASP A 26 2.07 -16.34 -4.57
CA ASP A 26 2.57 -17.68 -4.94
C ASP A 26 2.99 -18.49 -3.68
N CYS A 27 3.81 -19.53 -3.84
CA CYS A 27 4.56 -20.43 -2.92
C CYS A 27 4.04 -20.71 -1.49
N CYS A 28 3.63 -19.68 -0.76
CA CYS A 28 2.98 -19.73 0.54
C CYS A 28 1.60 -19.04 0.52
N CYS A 29 1.53 -17.79 0.06
CA CYS A 29 0.35 -16.92 0.10
C CYS A 29 -0.74 -17.27 -0.92
N GLY A 30 -0.42 -18.03 -1.98
CA GLY A 30 -1.40 -18.49 -2.98
C GLY A 30 -1.91 -19.93 -2.79
N SER A 31 -1.52 -20.56 -1.67
CA SER A 31 -1.75 -21.99 -1.43
C SER A 31 -2.54 -22.21 -0.12
N ALA A 32 -2.98 -23.45 0.13
CA ALA A 32 -3.66 -23.82 1.38
C ALA A 32 -2.81 -23.63 2.66
N LYS A 33 -1.51 -23.28 2.54
CA LYS A 33 -0.62 -23.00 3.68
C LYS A 33 -1.01 -21.74 4.45
N VAL A 34 -1.63 -20.77 3.78
CA VAL A 34 -2.08 -19.52 4.38
C VAL A 34 -3.59 -19.45 4.21
N THR A 35 -4.30 -19.35 5.32
CA THR A 35 -5.78 -19.29 5.31
C THR A 35 -6.24 -17.88 4.96
N GLY A 36 -7.29 -17.78 4.15
CA GLY A 36 -7.91 -16.49 3.81
C GLY A 36 -8.39 -16.46 2.35
N ASP A 37 -9.35 -15.58 2.05
CA ASP A 37 -9.77 -15.31 0.69
C ASP A 37 -8.86 -14.25 0.05
N HIS A 38 -7.71 -14.73 -0.46
CA HIS A 38 -6.72 -13.88 -1.12
C HIS A 38 -7.25 -13.20 -2.39
N ALA A 39 -8.24 -13.81 -3.06
CA ALA A 39 -8.84 -13.23 -4.26
C ALA A 39 -9.72 -12.03 -3.88
N ALA A 40 -10.59 -12.18 -2.88
CA ALA A 40 -11.41 -11.09 -2.34
C ALA A 40 -10.54 -9.97 -1.77
N GLN A 41 -9.50 -10.28 -1.00
CA GLN A 41 -8.56 -9.29 -0.48
C GLN A 41 -7.90 -8.47 -1.61
N THR A 42 -7.44 -9.15 -2.67
CA THR A 42 -6.81 -8.49 -3.81
C THR A 42 -7.80 -7.63 -4.59
N ALA A 43 -9.03 -8.11 -4.77
CA ALA A 43 -10.11 -7.34 -5.41
C ALA A 43 -10.42 -6.08 -4.61
N ARG A 44 -10.56 -6.21 -3.29
CA ARG A 44 -10.82 -5.08 -2.39
C ARG A 44 -9.74 -4.01 -2.47
N LEU A 45 -8.46 -4.40 -2.40
CA LEU A 45 -7.35 -3.43 -2.50
C LEU A 45 -7.27 -2.73 -3.86
N ARG A 46 -7.71 -3.41 -4.95
CA ARG A 46 -7.77 -2.82 -6.30
C ARG A 46 -8.82 -1.72 -6.44
N GLU A 47 -9.86 -1.72 -5.60
CA GLU A 47 -10.84 -0.64 -5.57
C GLU A 47 -10.23 0.67 -5.04
N ILE A 48 -9.15 0.56 -4.26
CA ILE A 48 -8.54 1.68 -3.53
C ILE A 48 -7.31 2.22 -4.25
N ALA A 49 -6.45 1.34 -4.76
CA ALA A 49 -5.18 1.74 -5.34
C ALA A 49 -4.71 0.77 -6.44
N PRO A 50 -3.77 1.19 -7.31
CA PRO A 50 -3.11 0.27 -8.22
C PRO A 50 -2.42 -0.87 -7.46
N VAL A 51 -2.83 -2.12 -7.74
CA VAL A 51 -2.25 -3.33 -7.13
C VAL A 51 -1.38 -4.08 -8.13
N ARG A 52 -0.14 -4.39 -7.75
CA ARG A 52 0.71 -5.38 -8.43
C ARG A 52 0.67 -6.70 -7.65
N VAL A 53 0.42 -7.80 -8.36
CA VAL A 53 0.63 -9.13 -7.80
C VAL A 53 2.09 -9.53 -8.03
N SER A 54 2.78 -9.91 -6.96
CA SER A 54 4.08 -10.57 -7.03
C SER A 54 3.88 -12.07 -6.84
N GLU A 55 4.68 -12.87 -7.53
CA GLU A 55 4.76 -14.30 -7.27
C GLU A 55 5.28 -14.51 -5.84
N CYS A 56 6.55 -14.22 -5.59
CA CYS A 56 7.16 -14.26 -4.25
C CYS A 56 7.76 -12.91 -3.85
N LEU A 57 7.89 -12.66 -2.54
CA LEU A 57 8.64 -11.55 -1.95
C LEU A 57 9.83 -12.02 -1.09
N ASP A 58 10.14 -13.32 -1.15
CA ASP A 58 11.27 -13.98 -0.46
C ASP A 58 11.22 -13.89 1.08
N VAL A 59 10.02 -13.72 1.64
CA VAL A 59 9.75 -13.56 3.08
C VAL A 59 8.60 -14.48 3.52
N CYS A 60 8.68 -15.75 3.14
CA CYS A 60 7.59 -16.71 3.33
C CYS A 60 7.16 -16.86 4.80
N ASP A 61 8.07 -16.71 5.76
CA ASP A 61 7.79 -16.80 7.20
C ASP A 61 6.88 -15.68 7.72
N GLN A 62 6.70 -14.61 6.93
CA GLN A 62 5.80 -13.52 7.29
C GLN A 62 4.36 -13.77 6.86
N ALA A 63 4.11 -14.70 5.91
CA ALA A 63 2.81 -15.01 5.34
C ALA A 63 1.97 -13.80 4.83
N ASN A 64 1.10 -14.04 3.85
CA ASN A 64 0.26 -13.04 3.18
C ASN A 64 0.81 -11.59 3.13
N VAL A 65 1.99 -11.41 2.52
CA VAL A 65 2.70 -10.12 2.59
C VAL A 65 2.07 -9.10 1.64
N ILE A 66 1.85 -7.90 2.19
CA ILE A 66 1.39 -6.70 1.49
C ILE A 66 2.45 -5.60 1.66
N VAL A 67 2.78 -4.90 0.57
CA VAL A 67 3.69 -3.77 0.59
C VAL A 67 2.98 -2.52 0.11
N VAL A 68 2.92 -1.49 0.96
CA VAL A 68 2.38 -0.17 0.60
C VAL A 68 3.52 0.73 0.14
N GLN A 69 3.55 1.03 -1.15
CA GLN A 69 4.47 1.98 -1.76
C GLN A 69 3.93 3.40 -1.56
N PRO A 70 4.74 4.37 -1.07
CA PRO A 70 4.28 5.72 -0.81
C PRO A 70 3.83 6.43 -2.10
N SER A 71 2.98 7.44 -1.96
CA SER A 71 2.66 8.39 -3.02
C SER A 71 3.84 9.35 -3.31
N THR A 72 3.72 10.21 -4.32
CA THR A 72 4.70 11.31 -4.54
C THR A 72 4.82 12.20 -3.30
N ALA A 73 3.69 12.58 -2.69
CA ALA A 73 3.68 13.39 -1.47
C ALA A 73 4.35 12.66 -0.29
N GLY A 74 4.04 11.37 -0.10
CA GLY A 74 4.69 10.55 0.93
C GLY A 74 6.20 10.45 0.74
N ARG A 75 6.67 10.25 -0.50
CA ARG A 75 8.12 10.25 -0.80
C ARG A 75 8.77 11.60 -0.52
N ALA A 76 8.11 12.71 -0.86
CA ALA A 76 8.61 14.05 -0.57
C ALA A 76 8.72 14.31 0.95
N ALA A 77 7.84 13.70 1.75
CA ALA A 77 7.91 13.67 3.21
C ALA A 77 8.93 12.66 3.77
N GLY A 78 9.71 11.98 2.92
CA GLY A 78 10.74 11.02 3.33
C GLY A 78 10.24 9.59 3.58
N ALA A 79 8.98 9.27 3.25
CA ALA A 79 8.43 7.95 3.48
C ALA A 79 9.12 6.86 2.66
N ARG A 80 9.22 5.68 3.27
CA ARG A 80 9.69 4.44 2.64
C ARG A 80 8.51 3.46 2.49
N PRO A 81 8.64 2.42 1.63
CA PRO A 81 7.64 1.37 1.57
C PRO A 81 7.45 0.70 2.92
N VAL A 82 6.19 0.48 3.30
CA VAL A 82 5.83 -0.24 4.52
C VAL A 82 5.45 -1.67 4.15
N TRP A 83 6.01 -2.62 4.90
CA TRP A 83 5.88 -4.05 4.68
C TRP A 83 5.03 -4.65 5.79
N LEU A 84 3.96 -5.32 5.40
CA LEU A 84 2.95 -5.88 6.30
C LEU A 84 2.88 -7.38 6.05
N GLY A 85 3.15 -8.17 7.08
CA GLY A 85 3.02 -9.64 7.08
C GLY A 85 1.77 -10.07 7.84
N LEU A 86 1.43 -11.34 7.76
CA LEU A 86 0.35 -11.97 8.53
C LEU A 86 -1.04 -11.34 8.32
N VAL A 87 -1.26 -10.65 7.19
CA VAL A 87 -2.53 -9.94 6.87
C VAL A 87 -3.62 -10.93 6.46
N ASN A 88 -3.91 -11.92 7.30
CA ASN A 88 -4.77 -13.05 6.99
C ASN A 88 -6.25 -12.75 7.26
N ASP A 89 -6.52 -11.76 8.09
CA ASP A 89 -7.86 -11.33 8.45
C ASP A 89 -8.36 -10.17 7.56
N ARG A 90 -9.69 -10.07 7.48
CA ARG A 90 -10.36 -9.04 6.68
C ARG A 90 -10.17 -7.65 7.28
N ASP A 91 -10.15 -7.54 8.60
CA ASP A 91 -10.13 -6.23 9.28
C ASP A 91 -8.80 -5.51 9.01
N ALA A 92 -7.67 -6.22 9.08
CA ALA A 92 -6.36 -5.70 8.67
C ALA A 92 -6.33 -5.25 7.19
N THR A 93 -7.08 -5.92 6.32
CA THR A 93 -7.21 -5.49 4.91
C THR A 93 -7.93 -4.16 4.81
N GLU A 94 -9.02 -3.97 5.57
CA GLU A 94 -9.78 -2.73 5.58
C GLU A 94 -8.98 -1.59 6.23
N ASP A 95 -8.23 -1.86 7.31
CA ASP A 95 -7.33 -0.88 7.93
C ASP A 95 -6.26 -0.39 6.93
N ILE A 96 -5.68 -1.30 6.14
CA ILE A 96 -4.76 -0.95 5.05
C ILE A 96 -5.47 -0.12 3.98
N ALA A 97 -6.68 -0.52 3.57
CA ALA A 97 -7.46 0.18 2.56
C ALA A 97 -7.81 1.61 2.99
N GLU A 98 -8.24 1.80 4.23
CA GLU A 98 -8.54 3.10 4.81
C GLU A 98 -7.28 3.97 4.87
N TRP A 99 -6.17 3.43 5.38
CA TRP A 99 -4.92 4.15 5.48
C TRP A 99 -4.37 4.57 4.10
N VAL A 100 -4.43 3.68 3.11
CA VAL A 100 -4.02 3.99 1.72
C VAL A 100 -4.93 5.08 1.13
N SER A 101 -6.24 5.03 1.38
CA SER A 101 -7.19 6.05 0.95
C SER A 101 -6.92 7.42 1.57
N ALA A 102 -6.49 7.44 2.83
CA ALA A 102 -6.09 8.65 3.55
C ALA A 102 -4.74 9.24 3.07
N GLY A 103 -4.01 8.52 2.20
CA GLY A 103 -2.76 8.97 1.59
C GLY A 103 -1.54 8.10 1.92
N GLY A 104 -1.69 7.13 2.83
CA GLY A 104 -0.70 6.13 3.16
C GLY A 104 0.60 6.68 3.77
N PRO A 105 1.73 5.95 3.63
CA PRO A 105 2.99 6.26 4.29
C PRO A 105 3.46 7.71 4.10
N GLY A 106 3.73 8.39 5.21
CA GLY A 106 4.23 9.78 5.26
C GLY A 106 3.21 10.87 4.92
N VAL A 107 1.98 10.51 4.56
CA VAL A 107 0.88 11.46 4.35
C VAL A 107 -0.16 11.31 5.46
N ALA A 108 -0.58 10.08 5.73
CA ALA A 108 -1.46 9.74 6.84
C ALA A 108 -0.67 8.96 7.91
N PRO A 109 -0.94 9.20 9.21
CA PRO A 109 -0.36 8.39 10.27
C PRO A 109 -0.74 6.92 10.06
N CYS A 110 0.22 6.01 10.28
CA CYS A 110 -0.07 4.58 10.26
C CYS A 110 -0.97 4.26 11.47
N PRO A 111 -2.13 3.60 11.28
CA PRO A 111 -2.92 3.10 12.40
C PRO A 111 -2.08 2.21 13.31
N GLU A 112 -2.18 2.38 14.63
CA GLU A 112 -1.41 1.60 15.62
C GLU A 112 -1.64 0.09 15.47
N ILE A 113 -2.84 -0.34 15.05
CA ILE A 113 -3.13 -1.74 14.78
C ILE A 113 -2.24 -2.33 13.68
N LEU A 114 -1.85 -1.54 12.68
CA LEU A 114 -0.98 -1.96 11.59
C LEU A 114 0.49 -2.14 12.04
N ASP A 115 0.89 -1.62 13.20
CA ASP A 115 2.22 -1.89 13.75
C ASP A 115 2.40 -3.37 14.10
N LEU A 116 1.32 -4.09 14.44
CA LEU A 116 1.35 -5.53 14.68
C LEU A 116 1.71 -6.35 13.44
N TYR A 117 1.42 -5.81 12.25
CA TYR A 117 1.67 -6.46 10.97
C TYR A 117 2.99 -5.97 10.35
N THR A 118 3.54 -4.85 10.83
CA THR A 118 4.70 -4.20 10.24
C THR A 118 5.98 -4.96 10.54
N PHE A 119 6.77 -5.24 9.51
CA PHE A 119 8.10 -5.84 9.66
C PHE A 119 9.12 -5.17 8.75
N THR A 120 10.41 -5.32 9.08
CA THR A 120 11.50 -4.91 8.18
C THR A 120 11.88 -6.10 7.31
N PRO A 121 11.75 -6.00 5.97
CA PRO A 121 12.19 -7.08 5.09
C PRO A 121 13.72 -7.24 5.17
N PRO A 122 14.25 -8.46 4.97
CA PRO A 122 15.69 -8.64 4.83
C PRO A 122 16.20 -7.78 3.66
N ARG A 123 17.41 -7.22 3.81
CA ARG A 123 18.05 -6.53 2.67
C ARG A 123 18.19 -7.55 1.55
N ARG A 124 17.59 -7.26 0.41
CA ARG A 124 17.84 -8.04 -0.82
C ARG A 124 19.31 -7.88 -1.16
N VAL A 125 20.08 -8.94 -0.94
CA VAL A 125 21.44 -9.05 -1.46
C VAL A 125 21.28 -9.26 -2.97
N THR A 126 21.61 -8.25 -3.76
CA THR A 126 21.80 -8.47 -5.20
C THR A 126 23.05 -9.31 -5.34
N SER A 127 22.90 -10.60 -5.64
CA SER A 127 24.01 -11.41 -6.11
C SER A 127 24.61 -10.74 -7.37
N PRO A 128 25.95 -10.69 -7.47
CA PRO A 128 26.65 -10.09 -8.61
C PRO A 128 26.34 -10.79 -9.94
#